data_AF-A0A9Q0Z6C6-F1
#
_entry.id   AF-A0A9Q0Z6C6-F1
#
_cell.length_a   1.000
_cell.length_b   1.000
_cell.length_c   1.000
_cell.angle_alpha   90.00
_cell.angle_beta   90.00
_cell.angle_gamma   90.00
#
_symmetry.space_group_name_H-M   'P 1'
#
loop_
_entity.id
_entity.type
_entity.pdbx_description
1 polymer ?
#
loop_
_entity_poly.entity_id
_entity_poly.type
_entity_poly.pdbx_seq_one_letter_code
_entity_poly.pdbx_strand_id
1 'polypeptide(L)'
;MDGFDHRIAPSFFICPISLQIMKDPVTISTASLVVQTELPGIPQITGNDTPVIAEAVSLLCLLRPSDEALKMVSQNENGRLICSLCSIMTQYLSYLQIRIQAALVLKSIFEVVDGVYKEGLKFEFFENIIEILKDQNSKHGSVAALSILIRVLKYGNNKEKAIKGGLIPILIELLAEDNDQGRVCEMMLVVLEKLCQKAEGRAAFLTHPAGMAAVLSKILKVSHVGDDKSISLLSCVLRFCTSSGEAAQEFMEVGGVTKICSVIQSGCHSKIKEKAREVLGFHLKTWNKSPCFPFLDVARLGIIGNLNSQV
;
A
#
# COMPACT_ATOMS: atom_id res chain seq x y z
N MET A 1 7.42 24.63 -36.46
CA MET A 1 8.85 24.73 -36.12
C MET A 1 9.08 23.75 -35.00
N ASP A 2 9.26 22.50 -35.40
CA ASP A 2 9.56 21.36 -34.53
C ASP A 2 11.03 21.36 -34.14
N GLY A 3 11.35 20.82 -32.97
CA GLY A 3 12.71 20.42 -32.63
C GLY A 3 13.25 20.95 -31.31
N PHE A 4 12.57 20.71 -30.19
CA PHE A 4 13.29 20.57 -28.92
C PHE A 4 13.97 19.20 -28.93
N ASP A 5 15.25 19.20 -29.28
CA ASP A 5 16.14 18.05 -29.18
C ASP A 5 16.21 17.58 -27.71
N HIS A 6 15.45 16.55 -27.38
CA HIS A 6 15.65 15.77 -26.16
C HIS A 6 17.01 15.08 -26.28
N ARG A 7 18.07 15.75 -25.82
CA ARG A 7 19.41 15.14 -25.69
C ARG A 7 19.30 13.89 -24.83
N ILE A 8 19.23 12.73 -25.49
CA ILE A 8 19.33 11.42 -24.85
C ILE A 8 20.76 11.33 -24.31
N ALA A 9 20.93 11.35 -22.99
CA ALA A 9 22.22 11.09 -22.38
C ALA A 9 22.73 9.71 -22.85
N PRO A 10 23.97 9.59 -23.36
CA PRO A 10 24.50 8.31 -23.83
C PRO A 10 24.44 7.26 -22.72
N SER A 11 23.86 6.09 -22.97
CA SER A 11 23.75 5.04 -21.94
C SER A 11 25.07 4.32 -21.66
N PHE A 12 26.10 4.56 -22.48
CA PHE A 12 27.41 3.93 -22.40
C PHE A 12 28.51 4.99 -22.35
N PHE A 13 29.42 4.83 -21.41
CA PHE A 13 30.59 5.68 -21.24
C PHE A 13 31.83 4.81 -21.15
N ILE A 14 32.96 5.30 -21.62
CA ILE A 14 34.23 4.60 -21.42
C ILE A 14 34.85 5.15 -20.13
N CYS A 15 35.14 4.26 -19.18
CA CYS A 15 35.85 4.67 -17.97
C CYS A 15 37.24 5.19 -18.36
N PRO A 16 37.62 6.43 -18.00
CA PRO A 16 38.92 6.99 -18.37
C PRO A 16 40.10 6.26 -17.70
N ILE A 17 39.82 5.47 -16.64
CA ILE A 17 40.83 4.73 -15.89
C ILE A 17 40.95 3.29 -16.40
N SER A 18 39.84 2.54 -16.42
CA SER A 18 39.87 1.11 -16.79
C SER A 18 39.71 0.86 -18.29
N LEU A 19 39.35 1.88 -19.08
CA LEU A 19 38.97 1.80 -20.50
C LEU A 19 37.80 0.82 -20.79
N GLN A 20 37.09 0.37 -19.75
CA GLN A 20 35.91 -0.48 -19.90
C GLN A 20 34.68 0.35 -20.22
N ILE A 21 33.77 -0.24 -21.02
CA ILE A 21 32.46 0.33 -21.26
C ILE A 21 31.62 0.20 -19.99
N MET A 22 31.23 1.33 -19.43
CA MET A 22 30.30 1.46 -18.32
C MET A 22 28.91 1.80 -18.85
N LYS A 23 27.91 1.02 -18.46
CA LYS A 23 26.51 1.35 -18.70
C LYS A 23 25.99 2.18 -17.53
N ASP A 24 25.39 3.34 -17.79
CA ASP A 24 24.82 4.24 -16.77
C ASP A 24 25.76 4.56 -15.57
N PRO A 25 27.00 5.04 -15.81
CA PRO A 25 28.03 5.21 -14.78
C PRO A 25 27.63 6.17 -13.66
N VAL A 26 26.78 7.16 -13.96
CA VAL A 26 26.28 8.13 -12.99
C VAL A 26 25.40 7.42 -11.97
N THR A 27 24.40 6.65 -12.41
CA THR A 27 23.52 5.87 -11.53
C THR A 27 24.31 4.89 -10.67
N ILE A 28 25.27 4.16 -11.26
CA ILE A 28 26.12 3.20 -10.53
C ILE A 28 26.91 3.92 -9.43
N SER A 29 27.56 5.03 -9.78
CA SER A 29 28.41 5.77 -8.83
C SER A 29 27.57 6.39 -7.71
N THR A 30 26.42 6.99 -8.04
CA THR A 30 25.49 7.55 -7.04
C THR A 30 24.92 6.46 -6.13
N ALA A 31 24.51 5.31 -6.67
CA ALA A 31 24.07 4.17 -5.87
C ALA A 31 25.19 3.64 -4.95
N SER A 32 26.43 3.61 -5.44
CA SER A 32 27.58 3.21 -4.62
C SER A 32 27.81 4.17 -3.45
N LEU A 33 27.60 5.48 -3.61
CA LEU A 33 27.72 6.45 -2.52
C LEU A 33 26.66 6.22 -1.43
N VAL A 34 25.45 5.84 -1.81
CA VAL A 34 24.40 5.44 -0.84
C VAL A 34 24.82 4.18 -0.06
N VAL A 35 25.48 3.24 -0.75
CA VAL A 35 25.85 1.92 -0.24
C VAL A 35 27.08 1.90 0.68
N GLN A 36 28.04 2.82 0.49
CA GLN A 36 29.31 2.88 1.25
C GLN A 36 29.17 3.06 2.77
N THR A 37 27.94 3.12 3.27
CA THR A 37 27.55 3.36 4.66
C THR A 37 27.40 2.10 5.51
N GLU A 38 27.56 0.88 4.95
CA GLU A 38 27.36 -0.40 5.68
C GLU A 38 28.60 -1.34 5.73
N LEU A 39 29.83 -0.84 5.63
CA LEU A 39 31.01 -1.71 5.78
C LEU A 39 31.23 -2.11 7.27
N PRO A 40 31.29 -3.42 7.61
CA PRO A 40 31.64 -3.85 8.96
C PRO A 40 33.10 -3.49 9.27
N GLY A 41 33.33 -2.72 10.33
CA GLY A 41 34.66 -2.36 10.83
C GLY A 41 35.03 -0.88 10.71
N ILE A 42 34.19 -0.05 10.09
CA ILE A 42 34.32 1.41 10.14
C ILE A 42 33.48 1.92 11.32
N PRO A 43 34.00 2.83 12.18
CA PRO A 43 33.25 3.37 13.31
C PRO A 43 31.88 3.89 12.88
N GLN A 44 30.86 3.71 13.75
CA GLN A 44 29.53 4.29 13.56
C GLN A 44 29.67 5.74 13.08
N ILE A 45 29.02 6.02 11.96
CA ILE A 45 29.14 7.26 11.19
C ILE A 45 28.92 8.45 12.13
N THR A 46 29.96 9.26 12.28
CA THR A 46 29.88 10.54 12.99
C THR A 46 29.01 11.50 12.16
N GLY A 47 28.33 12.46 12.80
CA GLY A 47 27.31 13.31 12.15
C GLY A 47 27.72 14.13 10.91
N ASN A 48 28.97 14.03 10.43
CA ASN A 48 29.51 14.77 9.29
C ASN A 48 29.13 14.22 7.91
N ASP A 49 28.76 12.93 7.76
CA ASP A 49 28.50 12.34 6.42
C ASP A 49 27.02 12.34 6.02
N THR A 50 26.11 12.69 6.93
CA THR A 50 24.66 12.83 6.68
C THR A 50 24.34 13.72 5.47
N PRO A 51 25.01 14.88 5.24
CA PRO A 51 24.77 15.70 4.07
C PRO A 51 25.13 15.01 2.74
N VAL A 52 26.21 14.20 2.73
CA VAL A 52 26.65 13.49 1.53
C VAL A 52 25.65 12.38 1.17
N ILE A 53 25.16 11.65 2.16
CA ILE A 53 24.16 10.58 1.97
C ILE A 53 22.84 11.20 1.50
N ALA A 54 22.40 12.29 2.14
CA ALA A 54 21.21 13.01 1.73
C ALA A 54 21.30 13.47 0.28
N GLU A 55 22.44 14.04 -0.13
CA GLU A 55 22.67 14.47 -1.49
C GLU A 55 22.69 13.29 -2.47
N ALA A 56 23.34 12.17 -2.12
CA ALA A 56 23.37 10.98 -2.97
C ALA A 56 21.96 10.39 -3.20
N VAL A 57 21.14 10.29 -2.14
CA VAL A 57 19.74 9.83 -2.25
C VAL A 57 18.90 10.82 -3.07
N SER A 58 19.09 12.12 -2.85
CA SER A 58 18.44 13.18 -3.62
C SER A 58 18.78 13.10 -5.11
N LEU A 59 20.07 12.97 -5.45
CA LEU A 59 20.54 12.80 -6.81
C LEU A 59 19.95 11.55 -7.45
N LEU A 60 19.91 10.41 -6.75
CA LEU A 60 19.32 9.19 -7.28
C LEU A 60 17.82 9.36 -7.59
N CYS A 61 17.09 10.16 -6.81
CA CYS A 61 15.71 10.55 -7.13
C CYS A 61 15.62 11.41 -8.39
N LEU A 62 16.53 12.39 -8.54
CA LEU A 62 16.53 13.35 -9.64
C LEU A 62 17.00 12.74 -10.97
N LEU A 63 17.93 11.79 -10.92
CA LEU A 63 18.47 11.09 -12.08
C LEU A 63 17.40 10.27 -12.82
N ARG A 64 16.37 9.80 -12.11
CA ARG A 64 15.31 8.92 -12.63
C ARG A 64 15.90 7.80 -13.53
N PRO A 65 16.70 6.88 -12.95
CA PRO A 65 17.32 5.83 -13.72
C PRO A 65 16.29 5.01 -14.51
N SER A 66 16.68 4.49 -15.67
CA SER A 66 15.85 3.53 -16.41
C SER A 66 15.57 2.28 -15.58
N ASP A 67 14.50 1.57 -15.89
CA ASP A 67 14.12 0.34 -15.20
C ASP A 67 15.26 -0.70 -15.24
N GLU A 68 15.97 -0.82 -16.36
CA GLU A 68 17.13 -1.68 -16.51
C GLU A 68 18.30 -1.24 -15.61
N ALA A 69 18.63 0.05 -15.60
CA ALA A 69 19.72 0.57 -14.78
C ALA A 69 19.41 0.40 -13.30
N LEU A 70 18.17 0.71 -12.91
CA LEU A 70 17.71 0.60 -11.53
C LEU A 70 17.69 -0.85 -11.06
N LYS A 71 17.22 -1.78 -11.92
CA LYS A 71 17.26 -3.22 -11.63
C LYS A 71 18.71 -3.69 -11.44
N MET A 72 19.62 -3.31 -12.34
CA MET A 72 21.03 -3.68 -12.27
C MET A 72 21.69 -3.22 -10.96
N VAL A 73 21.59 -1.92 -10.62
CA VAL A 73 22.26 -1.38 -9.41
C VAL A 73 21.61 -1.89 -8.12
N SER A 74 20.30 -2.14 -8.13
CA SER A 74 19.60 -2.55 -6.92
C SER A 74 19.79 -4.01 -6.58
N GLN A 75 20.00 -4.87 -7.59
CA GLN A 75 20.28 -6.30 -7.37
C GLN A 75 21.78 -6.59 -7.17
N ASN A 76 22.64 -5.62 -7.50
CA ASN A 76 24.07 -5.75 -7.28
C ASN A 76 24.38 -6.04 -5.79
N GLU A 77 25.44 -6.83 -5.57
CA GLU A 77 25.88 -7.25 -4.24
C GLU A 77 24.73 -7.76 -3.34
N ASN A 78 23.83 -8.57 -3.92
CA ASN A 78 22.69 -9.19 -3.23
C ASN A 78 21.76 -8.17 -2.54
N GLY A 79 21.43 -7.08 -3.23
CA GLY A 79 20.44 -6.14 -2.73
C GLY A 79 20.99 -5.09 -1.78
N ARG A 80 22.32 -4.86 -1.77
CA ARG A 80 22.96 -3.96 -0.79
C ARG A 80 22.37 -2.54 -0.80
N LEU A 81 22.06 -1.99 -1.98
CA LEU A 81 21.39 -0.69 -2.11
C LEU A 81 20.02 -0.67 -1.43
N ILE A 82 19.25 -1.76 -1.54
CA ILE A 82 17.93 -1.89 -0.92
C ILE A 82 18.07 -1.88 0.60
N CYS A 83 19.03 -2.65 1.13
CA CYS A 83 19.38 -2.66 2.54
C CYS A 83 19.75 -1.26 3.04
N SER A 84 20.67 -0.57 2.38
CA SER A 84 21.10 0.79 2.76
C SER A 84 19.94 1.78 2.75
N LEU A 85 19.07 1.76 1.73
CA LEU A 85 17.90 2.64 1.68
C LEU A 85 16.89 2.34 2.80
N CYS A 86 16.69 1.06 3.14
CA CYS A 86 15.86 0.68 4.29
C CYS A 86 16.49 1.14 5.61
N SER A 87 17.80 0.99 5.76
CA SER A 87 18.56 1.49 6.92
C SER A 87 18.44 3.01 7.05
N ILE A 88 18.57 3.76 5.94
CA ILE A 88 18.40 5.23 5.93
C ILE A 88 17.01 5.63 6.42
N MET A 89 15.96 4.93 5.97
CA MET A 89 14.61 5.18 6.45
C MET A 89 14.49 5.03 7.98
N THR A 90 15.24 4.09 8.56
CA THR A 90 15.20 3.75 10.00
C THR A 90 16.13 4.58 10.89
N GLN A 91 17.31 4.97 10.40
CA GLN A 91 18.36 5.62 11.20
C GLN A 91 18.16 7.14 11.31
N TYR A 92 17.60 7.78 10.28
CA TYR A 92 17.49 9.23 10.19
C TYR A 92 16.10 9.75 10.56
N LEU A 93 15.54 9.28 11.69
CA LEU A 93 14.16 9.60 12.10
C LEU A 93 13.86 11.11 12.17
N SER A 94 14.84 11.92 12.58
CA SER A 94 14.72 13.39 12.66
C SER A 94 14.76 14.10 11.30
N TYR A 95 15.10 13.40 10.21
CA TYR A 95 15.25 13.96 8.87
C TYR A 95 14.18 13.37 7.94
N LEU A 96 12.96 13.90 8.01
CA LEU A 96 11.85 13.39 7.21
C LEU A 96 12.14 13.40 5.70
N GLN A 97 12.80 14.46 5.19
CA GLN A 97 13.02 14.63 3.76
C GLN A 97 13.85 13.50 3.14
N ILE A 98 14.95 13.08 3.78
CA ILE A 98 15.78 11.98 3.29
C ILE A 98 15.03 10.65 3.35
N ARG A 99 14.17 10.45 4.36
CA ARG A 99 13.31 9.25 4.47
C ARG A 99 12.30 9.17 3.33
N ILE A 100 11.67 10.30 2.99
CA ILE A 100 10.74 10.38 1.85
C ILE A 100 11.48 10.13 0.53
N GLN A 101 12.67 10.72 0.34
CA GLN A 101 13.48 10.48 -0.85
C GLN A 101 13.92 9.01 -0.95
N ALA A 102 14.38 8.41 0.14
CA ALA A 102 14.71 6.98 0.18
C ALA A 102 13.49 6.11 -0.17
N ALA A 103 12.31 6.43 0.36
CA ALA A 103 11.06 5.75 0.02
C ALA A 103 10.66 5.94 -1.47
N LEU A 104 10.92 7.10 -2.06
CA LEU A 104 10.69 7.32 -3.49
C LEU A 104 11.61 6.47 -4.37
N VAL A 105 12.89 6.35 -4.00
CA VAL A 105 13.82 5.43 -4.67
C VAL A 105 13.35 3.99 -4.49
N LEU A 106 13.05 3.55 -3.26
CA LEU A 106 12.58 2.19 -2.97
C LEU A 106 11.28 1.85 -3.70
N LYS A 107 10.36 2.81 -3.85
CA LYS A 107 9.16 2.64 -4.68
C LYS A 107 9.55 2.21 -6.10
N SER A 108 10.45 2.94 -6.74
CA SER A 108 10.90 2.63 -8.11
C SER A 108 11.69 1.32 -8.16
N ILE A 109 12.53 1.05 -7.17
CA ILE A 109 13.28 -0.22 -7.09
C ILE A 109 12.33 -1.42 -7.02
N PHE A 110 11.32 -1.37 -6.15
CA PHE A 110 10.35 -2.45 -6.01
C PHE A 110 9.42 -2.60 -7.22
N GLU A 111 9.40 -1.67 -8.17
CA GLU A 111 8.74 -1.87 -9.47
C GLU A 111 9.51 -2.87 -10.34
N VAL A 112 10.84 -2.89 -10.28
CA VAL A 112 11.69 -3.56 -11.28
C VAL A 112 12.49 -4.75 -10.77
N VAL A 113 12.80 -4.83 -9.46
CA VAL A 113 13.62 -5.94 -8.91
C VAL A 113 12.85 -7.25 -8.84
N ASP A 114 13.55 -8.37 -8.72
CA ASP A 114 12.90 -9.68 -8.62
C ASP A 114 12.28 -9.93 -7.23
N GLY A 115 11.46 -10.97 -7.11
CA GLY A 115 10.67 -11.25 -5.90
C GLY A 115 11.52 -11.47 -4.63
N VAL A 116 12.69 -12.09 -4.78
CA VAL A 116 13.62 -12.37 -3.67
C VAL A 116 14.02 -11.10 -2.90
N TYR A 117 14.11 -9.95 -3.58
CA TYR A 117 14.46 -8.67 -2.98
C TYR A 117 13.28 -7.95 -2.31
N LYS A 118 12.07 -8.48 -2.49
CA LYS A 118 10.84 -8.01 -1.82
C LYS A 118 10.50 -8.85 -0.60
N GLU A 119 11.16 -9.99 -0.44
CA GLU A 119 11.09 -10.86 0.73
C GLU A 119 12.06 -10.38 1.82
N GLY A 120 11.90 -10.89 3.04
CA GLY A 120 12.87 -10.65 4.11
C GLY A 120 12.95 -9.22 4.66
N LEU A 121 12.09 -8.29 4.22
CA LEU A 121 12.05 -6.93 4.74
C LEU A 121 11.89 -6.93 6.26
N LYS A 122 12.70 -6.13 6.97
CA LYS A 122 12.74 -6.12 8.44
C LYS A 122 11.47 -5.48 9.03
N PHE A 123 11.24 -5.68 10.32
CA PHE A 123 10.05 -5.15 10.99
C PHE A 123 10.05 -3.61 11.03
N GLU A 124 11.22 -3.04 11.33
CA GLU A 124 11.51 -1.60 11.44
C GLU A 124 11.23 -0.87 10.11
N PHE A 125 11.35 -1.57 8.98
CA PHE A 125 10.98 -1.02 7.68
C PHE A 125 9.48 -0.64 7.64
N PHE A 126 8.61 -1.51 8.16
CA PHE A 126 7.16 -1.25 8.19
C PHE A 126 6.79 -0.18 9.20
N GLU A 127 7.45 -0.13 10.36
CA GLU A 127 7.29 0.98 11.32
C GLU A 127 7.62 2.32 10.66
N ASN A 128 8.70 2.39 9.88
CA ASN A 128 9.08 3.62 9.18
C ASN A 128 8.10 4.01 8.07
N ILE A 129 7.55 3.04 7.35
CA ILE A 129 6.47 3.30 6.38
C ILE A 129 5.24 3.88 7.10
N ILE A 130 4.89 3.38 8.28
CA ILE A 130 3.77 3.91 9.08
C ILE A 130 4.04 5.35 9.52
N GLU A 131 5.25 5.66 9.97
CA GLU A 131 5.62 7.04 10.34
C GLU A 131 5.55 8.00 9.15
N ILE A 132 5.94 7.58 7.94
CA ILE A 132 5.75 8.39 6.72
C ILE A 132 4.27 8.61 6.42
N LEU A 133 3.40 7.62 6.69
CA LEU A 133 1.95 7.75 6.45
C LEU A 133 1.28 8.68 7.45
N LYS A 134 1.70 8.69 8.72
CA LYS A 134 1.21 9.61 9.74
C LYS A 134 1.55 11.06 9.41
N ASP A 135 2.66 11.29 8.70
CA ASP A 135 3.04 12.61 8.25
C ASP A 135 2.22 13.03 7.01
N GLN A 136 1.04 13.60 7.27
CA GLN A 136 0.10 14.05 6.23
C GLN A 136 0.60 15.26 5.44
N ASN A 137 1.78 15.82 5.74
CA ASN A 137 2.30 17.02 5.07
C ASN A 137 2.83 16.75 3.65
N SER A 138 3.01 15.47 3.27
CA SER A 138 3.54 15.11 1.95
C SER A 138 2.68 14.06 1.24
N LYS A 139 1.80 14.51 0.35
CA LYS A 139 1.06 13.63 -0.58
C LYS A 139 2.03 12.70 -1.36
N HIS A 140 3.23 13.17 -1.68
CA HIS A 140 4.26 12.36 -2.33
C HIS A 140 4.79 11.23 -1.43
N GLY A 141 5.00 11.51 -0.14
CA GLY A 141 5.39 10.51 0.86
C GLY A 141 4.35 9.40 0.99
N SER A 142 3.07 9.76 1.13
CA SER A 142 1.97 8.78 1.24
C SER A 142 1.85 7.90 -0.01
N VAL A 143 1.95 8.50 -1.20
CA VAL A 143 1.94 7.74 -2.47
C VAL A 143 3.15 6.80 -2.56
N ALA A 144 4.34 7.21 -2.11
CA ALA A 144 5.51 6.35 -2.09
C ALA A 144 5.31 5.15 -1.15
N ALA A 145 4.96 5.44 0.11
CA ALA A 145 4.71 4.44 1.15
C ALA A 145 3.66 3.40 0.72
N LEU A 146 2.49 3.84 0.27
CA LEU A 146 1.42 2.94 -0.19
C LEU A 146 1.82 2.16 -1.44
N SER A 147 2.56 2.78 -2.38
CA SER A 147 3.04 2.08 -3.57
C SER A 147 3.98 0.94 -3.23
N ILE A 148 4.87 1.15 -2.26
CA ILE A 148 5.77 0.11 -1.74
C ILE A 148 4.95 -1.01 -1.10
N LEU A 149 4.03 -0.69 -0.19
CA LEU A 149 3.18 -1.68 0.49
C LEU A 149 2.42 -2.56 -0.52
N ILE A 150 1.79 -1.97 -1.53
CA ILE A 150 1.07 -2.71 -2.58
C ILE A 150 1.97 -3.74 -3.28
N ARG A 151 3.27 -3.41 -3.46
CA ARG A 151 4.25 -4.27 -4.14
C ARG A 151 4.81 -5.35 -3.22
N VAL A 152 5.10 -5.04 -1.96
CA VAL A 152 5.86 -5.94 -1.07
C VAL A 152 4.99 -6.85 -0.22
N LEU A 153 3.73 -6.48 0.06
CA LEU A 153 2.85 -7.26 0.96
C LEU A 153 2.46 -8.64 0.45
N LYS A 154 2.70 -8.98 -0.82
CA LYS A 154 2.43 -10.33 -1.34
C LYS A 154 3.58 -11.33 -1.13
N TYR A 155 4.70 -10.86 -0.57
CA TYR A 155 5.94 -11.64 -0.44
C TYR A 155 6.23 -12.00 1.02
N GLY A 156 6.71 -13.22 1.25
CA GLY A 156 7.14 -13.72 2.55
C GLY A 156 6.12 -13.46 3.68
N ASN A 157 6.64 -13.06 4.84
CA ASN A 157 5.86 -12.70 6.04
C ASN A 157 5.65 -11.18 6.20
N ASN A 158 5.65 -10.44 5.09
CA ASN A 158 5.54 -8.99 5.12
C ASN A 158 4.18 -8.51 5.61
N LYS A 159 3.09 -9.26 5.35
CA LYS A 159 1.75 -8.91 5.88
C LYS A 159 1.74 -8.97 7.40
N GLU A 160 2.29 -10.04 7.96
CA GLU A 160 2.33 -10.30 9.39
C GLU A 160 3.12 -9.21 10.11
N LYS A 161 4.27 -8.81 9.55
CA LYS A 161 5.07 -7.69 10.08
C LYS A 161 4.31 -6.36 10.03
N ALA A 162 3.69 -6.04 8.89
CA ALA A 162 2.92 -4.80 8.75
C ALA A 162 1.69 -4.74 9.67
N ILE A 163 0.98 -5.86 9.85
CA ILE A 163 -0.15 -5.97 10.78
C ILE A 163 0.34 -5.77 12.20
N LYS A 164 1.39 -6.49 12.61
CA LYS A 164 1.97 -6.38 13.96
C LYS A 164 2.51 -4.98 14.26
N GLY A 165 3.00 -4.27 13.24
CA GLY A 165 3.46 -2.88 13.33
C GLY A 165 2.33 -1.86 13.49
N GLY A 166 1.05 -2.26 13.41
CA GLY A 166 -0.09 -1.35 13.59
C GLY A 166 -0.49 -0.59 12.32
N LEU A 167 -0.20 -1.13 11.12
CA LEU A 167 -0.55 -0.44 9.87
C LEU A 167 -2.07 -0.28 9.67
N ILE A 168 -2.87 -1.26 10.10
CA ILE A 168 -4.33 -1.26 9.89
C ILE A 168 -5.04 -0.06 10.55
N PRO A 169 -4.90 0.21 11.87
CA PRO A 169 -5.56 1.36 12.50
C PRO A 169 -5.17 2.68 11.84
N ILE A 170 -3.88 2.87 11.50
CA ILE A 170 -3.41 4.08 10.80
C ILE A 170 -4.09 4.27 9.45
N LEU A 171 -4.25 3.21 8.65
CA LEU A 171 -4.96 3.31 7.38
C LEU A 171 -6.46 3.59 7.55
N ILE A 172 -7.08 3.12 8.63
CA ILE A 172 -8.50 3.39 8.92
C ILE A 172 -8.69 4.85 9.32
N GLU A 173 -7.84 5.37 10.21
CA GLU A 173 -7.86 6.78 10.62
C GLU A 173 -7.66 7.71 9.42
N LEU A 174 -6.62 7.46 8.61
CA LEU A 174 -6.37 8.23 7.39
C LEU A 174 -7.52 8.14 6.38
N LEU A 175 -8.16 6.98 6.23
CA LEU A 175 -9.35 6.86 5.39
C LEU A 175 -10.53 7.67 5.95
N ALA A 176 -10.75 7.66 7.26
CA ALA A 176 -11.83 8.43 7.87
C ALA A 176 -11.64 9.94 7.67
N GLU A 177 -10.40 10.42 7.76
CA GLU A 177 -10.03 11.84 7.61
C GLU A 177 -9.95 12.31 6.16
N ASP A 178 -9.68 11.42 5.19
CA ASP A 178 -9.50 11.78 3.79
C ASP A 178 -10.79 12.26 3.12
N ASN A 179 -10.89 13.58 2.92
CA ASN A 179 -12.02 14.22 2.25
C ASN A 179 -11.86 14.30 0.72
N ASP A 180 -10.62 14.25 0.22
CA ASP A 180 -10.30 14.46 -1.20
C ASP A 180 -10.69 13.23 -2.05
N GLN A 181 -10.84 12.04 -1.43
CA GLN A 181 -11.31 10.79 -2.06
C GLN A 181 -10.52 10.41 -3.33
N GLY A 182 -9.24 10.81 -3.38
CA GLY A 182 -8.39 10.68 -4.56
C GLY A 182 -7.60 9.37 -4.63
N ARG A 183 -6.52 9.37 -5.42
CA ARG A 183 -5.64 8.19 -5.63
C ARG A 183 -5.10 7.58 -4.33
N VAL A 184 -4.79 8.41 -3.34
CA VAL A 184 -4.28 7.93 -2.03
C VAL A 184 -5.34 7.08 -1.34
N CYS A 185 -6.61 7.50 -1.38
CA CYS A 185 -7.76 6.75 -0.86
C CYS A 185 -7.86 5.35 -1.48
N GLU A 186 -7.80 5.27 -2.82
CA GLU A 186 -7.83 4.00 -3.56
C GLU A 186 -6.67 3.08 -3.11
N MET A 187 -5.46 3.63 -2.98
CA MET A 187 -4.30 2.87 -2.56
C MET A 187 -4.41 2.36 -1.12
N MET A 188 -4.97 3.15 -0.19
CA MET A 188 -5.23 2.70 1.18
C MET A 188 -6.22 1.53 1.19
N LEU A 189 -7.29 1.59 0.39
CA LEU A 189 -8.26 0.50 0.26
C LEU A 189 -7.63 -0.77 -0.31
N VAL A 190 -6.74 -0.65 -1.30
CA VAL A 190 -5.96 -1.79 -1.84
C VAL A 190 -5.08 -2.42 -0.76
N VAL A 191 -4.41 -1.60 0.05
CA VAL A 191 -3.53 -2.11 1.11
C VAL A 191 -4.35 -2.78 2.22
N LEU A 192 -5.42 -2.14 2.71
CA LEU A 192 -6.28 -2.72 3.74
C LEU A 192 -6.89 -4.06 3.30
N GLU A 193 -7.37 -4.16 2.06
CA GLU A 193 -7.90 -5.41 1.51
C GLU A 193 -6.85 -6.52 1.55
N LYS A 194 -5.60 -6.24 1.12
CA LYS A 194 -4.50 -7.21 1.16
C LYS A 194 -4.18 -7.71 2.57
N LEU A 195 -4.24 -6.83 3.56
CA LEU A 195 -3.96 -7.18 4.97
C LEU A 195 -5.11 -8.00 5.56
N CYS A 196 -6.36 -7.67 5.25
CA CYS A 196 -7.56 -8.39 5.72
C CYS A 196 -7.71 -9.80 5.10
N GLN A 197 -6.89 -10.17 4.12
CA GLN A 197 -6.77 -11.57 3.68
C GLN A 197 -6.17 -12.48 4.77
N LYS A 198 -5.50 -11.92 5.80
CA LYS A 198 -5.00 -12.65 6.97
C LYS A 198 -5.99 -12.56 8.14
N ALA A 199 -6.05 -13.60 8.98
CA ALA A 199 -6.98 -13.65 10.10
C ALA A 199 -6.67 -12.55 11.13
N GLU A 200 -5.40 -12.34 11.41
CA GLU A 200 -4.86 -11.28 12.27
C GLU A 200 -5.20 -9.90 11.73
N GLY A 201 -5.21 -9.75 10.40
CA GLY A 201 -5.60 -8.51 9.74
C GLY A 201 -7.09 -8.20 9.93
N ARG A 202 -7.97 -9.21 9.78
CA ARG A 202 -9.40 -9.03 10.06
C ARG A 202 -9.67 -8.73 11.52
N ALA A 203 -8.97 -9.40 12.43
CA ALA A 203 -9.09 -9.15 13.86
C ALA A 203 -8.73 -7.69 14.19
N ALA A 204 -7.58 -7.21 13.72
CA ALA A 204 -7.14 -5.83 13.93
C ALA A 204 -8.09 -4.80 13.29
N PHE A 205 -8.67 -5.12 12.12
CA PHE A 205 -9.68 -4.26 11.48
C PHE A 205 -10.95 -4.12 12.33
N LEU A 206 -11.47 -5.23 12.87
CA LEU A 206 -12.66 -5.24 13.72
C LEU A 206 -12.42 -4.65 15.12
N THR A 207 -11.18 -4.66 15.62
CA THR A 207 -10.84 -3.96 16.87
C THR A 207 -11.00 -2.45 16.75
N HIS A 208 -10.89 -1.88 15.54
CA HIS A 208 -10.96 -0.44 15.35
C HIS A 208 -12.42 0.02 15.13
N PRO A 209 -12.98 0.90 15.99
CA PRO A 209 -14.41 1.23 15.99
C PRO A 209 -14.90 1.96 14.73
N ALA A 210 -14.00 2.63 14.00
CA ALA A 210 -14.34 3.28 12.73
C ALA A 210 -14.13 2.39 11.50
N GLY A 211 -13.69 1.14 11.66
CA GLY A 211 -13.24 0.28 10.55
C GLY A 211 -14.29 0.11 9.45
N MET A 212 -15.48 -0.39 9.80
CA MET A 212 -16.57 -0.60 8.84
C MET A 212 -17.03 0.72 8.23
N ALA A 213 -17.28 1.73 9.07
CA ALA A 213 -17.76 3.03 8.64
C ALA A 213 -16.79 3.73 7.68
N ALA A 214 -15.49 3.72 7.97
CA ALA A 214 -14.45 4.33 7.14
C ALA A 214 -14.46 3.72 5.73
N VAL A 215 -14.47 2.39 5.62
CA VAL A 215 -14.50 1.69 4.31
C VAL A 215 -15.82 1.94 3.57
N LEU A 216 -16.96 1.78 4.24
CA LEU A 216 -18.29 1.99 3.65
C LEU A 216 -18.48 3.43 3.15
N SER A 217 -17.89 4.41 3.81
CA SER A 217 -18.00 5.82 3.44
C SER A 217 -17.40 6.14 2.07
N LYS A 218 -16.45 5.32 1.58
CA LYS A 218 -15.71 5.51 0.32
C LYS A 218 -16.31 4.80 -0.88
N ILE A 219 -17.20 3.83 -0.65
CA ILE A 219 -17.88 3.08 -1.71
C ILE A 219 -18.73 4.03 -2.57
N LEU A 220 -18.60 3.90 -3.89
CA LEU A 220 -19.17 4.72 -4.96
C LEU A 220 -18.65 6.17 -5.02
N LYS A 221 -17.59 6.50 -4.29
CA LYS A 221 -17.04 7.87 -4.22
C LYS A 221 -15.61 8.03 -4.70
N VAL A 222 -14.80 6.96 -4.64
CA VAL A 222 -13.37 7.01 -4.96
C VAL A 222 -13.10 6.57 -6.39
N SER A 223 -13.29 5.29 -6.70
CA SER A 223 -13.03 4.70 -8.02
C SER A 223 -13.60 3.29 -8.13
N HIS A 224 -13.65 2.74 -9.35
CA HIS A 224 -14.03 1.35 -9.57
C HIS A 224 -13.11 0.34 -8.87
N VAL A 225 -11.81 0.64 -8.77
CA VAL A 225 -10.86 -0.19 -8.03
C VAL A 225 -11.13 -0.09 -6.53
N GLY A 226 -11.39 1.13 -6.03
CA GLY A 226 -11.79 1.38 -4.65
C GLY A 226 -13.06 0.60 -4.26
N ASP A 227 -14.07 0.58 -5.14
CA ASP A 227 -15.30 -0.19 -4.94
C ASP A 227 -15.02 -1.69 -4.85
N ASP A 228 -14.29 -2.26 -5.83
CA ASP A 228 -13.95 -3.68 -5.82
C ASP A 228 -13.18 -4.06 -4.56
N LYS A 229 -12.21 -3.25 -4.14
CA LYS A 229 -11.39 -3.54 -2.95
C LYS A 229 -12.15 -3.39 -1.65
N SER A 230 -12.98 -2.35 -1.53
CA SER A 230 -13.87 -2.16 -0.37
C SER A 230 -14.83 -3.33 -0.20
N ILE A 231 -15.49 -3.76 -1.29
CA ILE A 231 -16.46 -4.86 -1.26
C ILE A 231 -15.74 -6.20 -1.02
N SER A 232 -14.54 -6.37 -1.56
CA SER A 232 -13.69 -7.56 -1.28
C SER A 232 -13.31 -7.66 0.20
N LEU A 233 -12.87 -6.54 0.79
CA LEU A 233 -12.53 -6.47 2.21
C LEU A 233 -13.76 -6.82 3.06
N LEU A 234 -14.89 -6.13 2.85
CA LEU A 234 -16.12 -6.35 3.60
C LEU A 234 -16.64 -7.78 3.45
N SER A 235 -16.58 -8.34 2.24
CA SER A 235 -16.90 -9.75 1.97
C SER A 235 -15.99 -10.70 2.76
N CYS A 236 -14.68 -10.41 2.84
CA CYS A 236 -13.75 -11.22 3.63
C CYS A 236 -14.07 -11.16 5.13
N VAL A 237 -14.29 -9.96 5.67
CA VAL A 237 -14.62 -9.78 7.10
C VAL A 237 -15.94 -10.46 7.45
N LEU A 238 -17.01 -10.17 6.71
CA LEU A 238 -18.34 -10.71 7.02
C LEU A 238 -18.44 -12.23 6.78
N ARG A 239 -17.69 -12.77 5.81
CA ARG A 239 -17.66 -14.22 5.54
C ARG A 239 -16.95 -15.00 6.66
N PHE A 240 -15.83 -14.49 7.16
CA PHE A 240 -14.94 -15.27 8.04
C PHE A 240 -15.02 -14.90 9.53
N CYS A 241 -15.60 -13.75 9.89
CA CYS A 241 -15.72 -13.29 11.28
C CYS A 241 -17.17 -13.42 11.77
N THR A 242 -17.67 -14.66 11.86
CA THR A 242 -19.08 -14.94 12.19
C THR A 242 -19.33 -15.30 13.65
N SER A 243 -18.29 -15.64 14.41
CA SER A 243 -18.41 -16.29 15.73
C SER A 243 -19.09 -15.45 16.82
N SER A 244 -18.92 -14.12 16.82
CA SER A 244 -19.53 -13.22 17.82
C SER A 244 -20.76 -12.47 17.31
N GLY A 245 -21.03 -12.48 16.00
CA GLY A 245 -22.09 -11.65 15.39
C GLY A 245 -21.82 -10.14 15.39
N GLU A 246 -20.80 -9.67 16.13
CA GLU A 246 -20.46 -8.24 16.29
C GLU A 246 -20.19 -7.56 14.94
N ALA A 247 -19.42 -8.20 14.06
CA ALA A 247 -19.13 -7.66 12.73
C ALA A 247 -20.41 -7.46 11.90
N ALA A 248 -21.39 -8.35 12.03
CA ALA A 248 -22.67 -8.23 11.32
C ALA A 248 -23.55 -7.14 11.95
N GLN A 249 -23.53 -7.00 13.27
CA GLN A 249 -24.24 -5.96 13.99
C GLN A 249 -23.68 -4.57 13.67
N GLU A 250 -22.37 -4.37 13.83
CA GLU A 250 -21.70 -3.10 13.49
C GLU A 250 -21.99 -2.72 12.04
N PHE A 251 -21.85 -3.67 11.11
CA PHE A 251 -22.14 -3.45 9.69
C PHE A 251 -23.58 -2.98 9.43
N MET A 252 -24.55 -3.48 10.20
CA MET A 252 -25.94 -3.01 10.13
C MET A 252 -26.08 -1.59 10.69
N GLU A 253 -25.51 -1.33 11.86
CA GLU A 253 -25.62 -0.06 12.59
C GLU A 253 -25.01 1.11 11.80
N VAL A 254 -23.90 0.88 11.10
CA VAL A 254 -23.26 1.91 10.26
C VAL A 254 -23.90 2.03 8.87
N GLY A 255 -25.04 1.38 8.62
CA GLY A 255 -25.79 1.47 7.36
C GLY A 255 -25.19 0.66 6.20
N GLY A 256 -24.39 -0.36 6.51
CA GLY A 256 -23.68 -1.18 5.51
C GLY A 256 -24.62 -1.89 4.55
N VAL A 257 -25.73 -2.47 5.04
CA VAL A 257 -26.69 -3.18 4.17
C VAL A 257 -27.27 -2.24 3.11
N THR A 258 -27.71 -1.04 3.51
CA THR A 258 -28.23 -0.02 2.59
C THR A 258 -27.17 0.39 1.57
N LYS A 259 -25.91 0.60 2.00
CA LYS A 259 -24.81 0.97 1.10
C LYS A 259 -24.55 -0.12 0.05
N ILE A 260 -24.59 -1.39 0.43
CA ILE A 260 -24.41 -2.52 -0.50
C ILE A 260 -25.59 -2.63 -1.48
N CYS A 261 -26.82 -2.37 -1.03
CA CYS A 261 -27.96 -2.25 -1.95
C CYS A 261 -27.73 -1.16 -3.00
N SER A 262 -27.19 0.01 -2.60
CA SER A 262 -26.85 1.08 -3.55
C SER A 262 -25.81 0.64 -4.59
N VAL A 263 -24.80 -0.15 -4.21
CA VAL A 263 -23.81 -0.71 -5.16
C VAL A 263 -24.47 -1.60 -6.20
N ILE A 264 -25.41 -2.45 -5.77
CA ILE A 264 -26.07 -3.38 -6.70
C ILE A 264 -26.95 -2.61 -7.69
N GLN A 265 -27.57 -1.52 -7.23
CA GLN A 265 -28.43 -0.64 -8.03
C GLN A 265 -27.63 0.37 -8.89
N SER A 266 -26.34 0.58 -8.63
CA SER A 266 -25.51 1.56 -9.34
C SER A 266 -25.07 1.11 -10.74
N GLY A 267 -24.23 1.90 -11.40
CA GLY A 267 -23.55 1.53 -12.66
C GLY A 267 -22.32 0.62 -12.51
N CYS A 268 -22.02 0.06 -11.33
CA CYS A 268 -20.83 -0.78 -11.12
C CYS A 268 -20.80 -2.02 -12.03
N HIS A 269 -19.58 -2.52 -12.31
CA HIS A 269 -19.38 -3.75 -13.07
C HIS A 269 -20.09 -4.96 -12.45
N SER A 270 -20.55 -5.88 -13.29
CA SER A 270 -21.31 -7.08 -12.88
C SER A 270 -20.61 -7.89 -11.79
N LYS A 271 -19.30 -8.08 -11.90
CA LYS A 271 -18.49 -8.82 -10.90
C LYS A 271 -18.53 -8.17 -9.50
N ILE A 272 -18.55 -6.84 -9.44
CA ILE A 272 -18.66 -6.10 -8.18
C ILE A 272 -20.06 -6.28 -7.60
N LYS A 273 -21.09 -6.18 -8.44
CA LYS A 273 -22.49 -6.38 -8.04
C LYS A 273 -22.77 -7.80 -7.55
N GLU A 274 -22.17 -8.81 -8.18
CA GLU A 274 -22.27 -10.21 -7.76
C GLU A 274 -21.68 -10.40 -6.36
N LYS A 275 -20.46 -9.91 -6.12
CA LYS A 275 -19.84 -9.95 -4.80
C LYS A 275 -20.65 -9.17 -3.75
N ALA A 276 -21.23 -8.03 -4.13
CA ALA A 276 -22.13 -7.26 -3.27
C ALA A 276 -23.39 -8.08 -2.89
N ARG A 277 -23.94 -8.89 -3.81
CA ARG A 277 -25.03 -9.81 -3.50
C ARG A 277 -24.62 -10.91 -2.54
N GLU A 278 -23.42 -11.47 -2.68
CA GLU A 278 -22.89 -12.44 -1.72
C GLU A 278 -22.80 -11.83 -0.31
N VAL A 279 -22.32 -10.60 -0.20
CA VAL A 279 -22.24 -9.87 1.08
C VAL A 279 -23.60 -9.80 1.76
N LEU A 280 -24.66 -9.45 1.02
CA LEU A 280 -26.03 -9.41 1.55
C LEU A 280 -26.55 -10.79 2.00
N GLY A 281 -25.99 -11.87 1.46
CA GLY A 281 -26.37 -13.24 1.80
C GLY A 281 -25.82 -13.74 3.13
N PHE A 282 -24.62 -13.32 3.55
CA PHE A 282 -23.91 -13.95 4.69
C PHE A 282 -24.68 -13.90 6.01
N HIS A 283 -25.32 -12.76 6.33
CA HIS A 283 -25.95 -12.51 7.63
C HIS A 283 -27.42 -12.11 7.51
N LEU A 284 -28.08 -12.47 6.40
CA LEU A 284 -29.45 -12.03 6.09
C LEU A 284 -30.46 -12.39 7.19
N LYS A 285 -30.32 -13.57 7.83
CA LYS A 285 -31.18 -14.02 8.94
C LYS A 285 -30.95 -13.26 10.25
N THR A 286 -29.81 -12.60 10.40
CA THR A 286 -29.49 -11.75 11.55
C THR A 286 -30.00 -10.34 11.27
N TRP A 287 -29.67 -9.83 10.09
CA TRP A 287 -30.03 -8.50 9.65
C TRP A 287 -31.53 -8.29 9.51
N ASN A 288 -32.29 -9.28 9.03
CA ASN A 288 -33.75 -9.16 8.88
C ASN A 288 -34.51 -8.99 10.21
N LYS A 289 -33.87 -9.25 11.36
CA LYS A 289 -34.45 -9.01 12.69
C LYS A 289 -34.19 -7.59 13.19
N SER A 290 -33.30 -6.85 12.53
CA SER A 290 -32.96 -5.48 12.92
C SER A 290 -34.06 -4.50 12.51
N PRO A 291 -34.45 -3.54 13.37
CA PRO A 291 -35.37 -2.47 13.00
C PRO A 291 -34.82 -1.56 11.88
N CYS A 292 -33.49 -1.53 11.72
CA CYS A 292 -32.82 -0.73 10.68
C CYS A 292 -32.71 -1.45 9.33
N PHE A 293 -33.26 -2.66 9.20
CA PHE A 293 -33.15 -3.46 7.97
C PHE A 293 -33.92 -2.82 6.80
N PRO A 294 -33.26 -2.53 5.66
CA PRO A 294 -33.92 -1.89 4.52
C PRO A 294 -34.71 -2.91 3.68
N PHE A 295 -35.84 -3.40 4.23
CA PHE A 295 -36.66 -4.45 3.61
C PHE A 295 -37.01 -4.18 2.14
N LEU A 296 -37.43 -2.96 1.83
CA LEU A 296 -37.86 -2.60 0.48
C LEU A 296 -36.70 -2.68 -0.53
N ASP A 297 -35.52 -2.22 -0.15
CA ASP A 297 -34.35 -2.23 -1.04
C ASP A 297 -33.88 -3.67 -1.29
N VAL A 298 -33.81 -4.48 -0.24
CA VAL A 298 -33.37 -5.89 -0.36
C VAL A 298 -34.39 -6.73 -1.12
N ALA A 299 -35.69 -6.50 -0.93
CA ALA A 299 -36.75 -7.18 -1.66
C ALA A 299 -36.71 -6.88 -3.17
N ARG A 300 -36.54 -5.61 -3.55
CA ARG A 300 -36.41 -5.18 -4.96
C ARG A 300 -35.22 -5.83 -5.66
N LEU A 301 -34.19 -6.20 -4.92
CA LEU A 301 -32.99 -6.85 -5.45
C LEU A 301 -33.15 -8.36 -5.66
N GLY A 302 -34.31 -8.95 -5.31
CA GLY A 302 -34.60 -10.38 -5.48
C GLY A 302 -33.87 -11.30 -4.51
N ILE A 303 -33.23 -10.75 -3.46
CA ILE A 303 -32.33 -11.51 -2.57
C ILE A 303 -33.12 -12.38 -1.58
N ILE A 304 -34.30 -11.91 -1.16
CA ILE A 304 -35.16 -12.62 -0.17
C ILE A 304 -35.86 -13.84 -0.81
N GLY A 305 -36.12 -13.82 -2.13
CA GLY A 305 -36.83 -14.90 -2.83
C GLY A 305 -36.07 -16.21 -2.98
N ASN A 306 -34.74 -16.21 -2.84
CA ASN A 306 -33.88 -17.40 -2.99
C ASN A 306 -33.73 -18.25 -1.71
N LEU A 307 -34.34 -17.84 -0.59
CA LEU A 307 -34.26 -18.59 0.68
C LEU A 307 -35.36 -19.64 0.85
N ASN A 308 -36.44 -19.58 0.06
CA ASN A 308 -37.54 -20.55 0.14
C ASN A 308 -37.37 -21.77 -0.77
N SER A 309 -36.23 -21.90 -1.48
CA SER A 309 -35.91 -23.03 -2.36
C SER A 309 -34.86 -23.99 -1.80
N GLN A 310 -34.44 -23.81 -0.54
CA GLN A 310 -33.55 -24.74 0.19
C GLN A 310 -34.11 -25.14 1.57
N VAL A 311 -35.44 -25.26 1.69
CA VAL A 311 -36.10 -25.98 2.79
C VAL A 311 -36.71 -27.26 2.23
#